data_AF-A0A7S1RBH4-F1
#
_entry.id   AF-A0A7S1RBH4-F1
#
_cell.length_a   1.000
_cell.length_b   1.000
_cell.length_c   1.000
_cell.angle_alpha   90.00
_cell.angle_beta   90.00
_cell.angle_gamma   90.00
#
_symmetry.space_group_name_H-M   'P 1'
#
loop_
_entity.id
_entity.type
_entity.pdbx_description
1 polymer ?
#
loop_
_entity_poly.entity_id
_entity_poly.type
_entity_poly.pdbx_seq_one_letter_code
_entity_poly.pdbx_strand_id
1 'polypeptide(L)'
;MLRGLLTLAPIVAWSLDDSSTLVQHKASTEKLEGISCKSRPEICHDGLFNCEKKTPTEEYNHQITKDTDGHPNPHTLCSKTLQVNSFKKCIIDRDLDAHAEMMFKYNEQQREFDATYCFAAGHCNNTAVTANTSIQEMEALCDQIYGHGVWAGVGYDLTIMQRPSHQGRKNPFAHQACAEGRWHCDVHYCREMICKEDLWRYRFGMLSWWTPGSHWQGVIPAAVYRKTEASPDKVYKKVRKSERKHQTHL
;
A
#
# COMPACT_ATOMS: atom_id res chain seq x y z
N MET A 1 -52.12 -5.59 -39.98
CA MET A 1 -52.22 -4.20 -39.49
C MET A 1 -52.19 -4.23 -37.97
N LEU A 2 -51.04 -4.02 -37.35
CA LEU A 2 -50.94 -3.80 -35.89
C LEU A 2 -50.13 -2.53 -35.67
N ARG A 3 -50.83 -1.47 -35.30
CA ARG A 3 -50.27 -0.19 -34.89
C ARG A 3 -50.14 -0.20 -33.36
N GLY A 4 -48.95 0.17 -32.89
CA GLY A 4 -48.78 1.18 -31.86
C GLY A 4 -48.89 0.74 -30.41
N LEU A 5 -47.80 0.95 -29.66
CA LEU A 5 -47.72 1.97 -28.61
C LEU A 5 -46.27 2.01 -28.11
N LEU A 6 -45.48 2.92 -28.66
CA LEU A 6 -44.18 3.32 -28.11
C LEU A 6 -44.45 4.35 -27.01
N THR A 7 -44.30 3.93 -25.76
CA THR A 7 -44.26 4.83 -24.60
C THR A 7 -42.87 5.46 -24.52
N LEU A 8 -42.78 6.75 -24.85
CA LEU A 8 -41.59 7.55 -24.63
C LEU A 8 -41.45 7.83 -23.13
N ALA A 9 -40.44 7.25 -22.49
CA ALA A 9 -40.06 7.62 -21.14
C ALA A 9 -39.43 9.03 -21.13
N PRO A 10 -39.70 9.87 -20.13
CA PRO A 10 -39.11 11.20 -20.02
C PRO A 10 -37.60 11.10 -19.81
N ILE A 11 -36.85 11.71 -20.72
CA ILE A 11 -35.42 11.96 -20.57
C ILE A 11 -35.26 13.00 -19.46
N VAL A 12 -34.95 12.55 -18.25
CA VAL A 12 -34.51 13.44 -17.17
C VAL A 12 -33.10 13.87 -17.51
N ALA A 13 -32.95 15.10 -18.00
CA ALA A 13 -31.65 15.74 -18.17
C ALA A 13 -31.14 16.16 -16.78
N TRP A 14 -30.16 15.43 -16.24
CA TRP A 14 -29.47 15.83 -15.02
C TRP A 14 -28.49 16.95 -15.41
N SER A 15 -28.75 18.17 -14.93
CA SER A 15 -27.81 19.30 -15.05
C SER A 15 -26.59 18.99 -14.20
N LEU A 16 -25.43 18.81 -14.84
CA LEU A 16 -24.13 18.72 -14.19
C LEU A 16 -23.60 20.12 -13.92
N ASP A 17 -24.26 20.87 -13.02
CA ASP A 17 -23.68 22.08 -12.44
C ASP A 17 -22.86 21.70 -11.20
N ASP A 18 -21.77 20.97 -11.42
CA ASP A 18 -20.79 20.67 -10.37
C ASP A 18 -19.78 21.83 -10.29
N SER A 19 -20.28 22.98 -9.83
CA SER A 19 -19.41 24.07 -9.37
C SER A 19 -18.83 23.68 -8.03
N SER A 20 -17.81 22.82 -8.07
CA SER A 20 -16.99 22.48 -6.90
C SER A 20 -16.46 23.78 -6.29
N THR A 21 -17.02 24.16 -5.15
CA THR A 21 -16.46 25.17 -4.26
C THR A 21 -15.14 24.60 -3.77
N LEU A 22 -14.04 25.04 -4.41
CA LEU A 22 -12.69 24.77 -3.97
C LEU A 22 -12.52 25.38 -2.57
N VAL A 23 -12.80 24.58 -1.53
CA VAL A 23 -12.54 24.95 -0.14
C VAL A 23 -11.03 25.10 -0.02
N GLN A 24 -10.56 26.35 -0.10
CA GLN A 24 -9.19 26.71 0.23
C GLN A 24 -9.01 26.51 1.74
N HIS A 25 -8.71 25.28 2.14
CA HIS A 25 -8.16 25.01 3.45
C HIS A 25 -6.84 25.78 3.53
N LYS A 26 -6.80 26.81 4.39
CA LYS A 26 -5.55 27.43 4.83
C LYS A 26 -4.70 26.31 5.44
N ALA A 27 -3.78 25.76 4.66
CA ALA A 27 -2.76 24.87 5.16
C ALA A 27 -1.98 25.66 6.21
N SER A 28 -2.20 25.36 7.49
CA SER A 28 -1.33 25.84 8.55
C SER A 28 0.07 25.38 8.20
N THR A 29 0.98 26.33 7.96
CA THR A 29 2.41 26.10 7.80
C THR A 29 3.02 25.74 9.15
N GLU A 30 2.48 24.70 9.78
CA GLU A 30 3.12 24.05 10.91
C GLU A 30 4.39 23.45 10.35
N LYS A 31 5.52 24.07 10.71
CA LYS A 31 6.84 23.58 10.36
C LYS A 31 6.91 22.16 10.88
N LEU A 32 6.98 21.18 9.97
CA LEU A 32 7.13 19.77 10.31
C LEU A 32 8.46 19.61 11.06
N GLU A 33 8.44 19.80 12.37
CA GLU A 33 9.55 19.45 13.23
C GLU A 33 9.70 17.94 13.14
N GLY A 34 10.81 17.50 12.55
CA GLY A 34 11.12 16.08 12.43
C GLY A 34 11.03 15.38 13.79
N ILE A 35 10.71 14.09 13.75
CA ILE A 35 10.54 13.29 14.97
C ILE A 35 11.89 13.20 15.69
N SER A 36 11.98 13.83 16.86
CA SER A 36 13.15 13.73 17.72
C SER A 36 13.04 12.50 18.60
N CYS A 37 14.00 11.59 18.51
CA CYS A 37 14.02 10.41 19.38
C CYS A 37 14.23 10.78 20.86
N LYS A 38 14.73 11.99 21.15
CA LYS A 38 14.77 12.52 22.51
C LYS A 38 13.37 12.74 23.09
N SER A 39 12.42 13.20 22.27
CA SER A 39 11.03 13.38 22.72
C SER A 39 10.20 12.12 22.54
N ARG A 40 10.59 11.23 21.62
CA ARG A 40 9.85 10.01 21.27
C ARG A 40 10.75 8.77 21.17
N PRO A 41 11.40 8.37 22.27
CA PRO A 41 12.35 7.25 22.26
C PRO A 41 11.69 5.93 21.81
N GLU A 42 10.39 5.78 22.01
CA GLU A 42 9.61 4.59 21.65
C GLU A 42 9.53 4.31 20.14
N ILE A 43 9.79 5.31 19.29
CA ILE A 43 9.80 5.16 17.82
C ILE A 43 11.19 4.81 17.29
N CYS A 44 12.25 5.20 18.00
CA CYS A 44 13.60 5.12 17.46
C CYS A 44 14.40 3.92 17.96
N HIS A 45 14.09 3.43 19.16
CA HIS A 45 14.83 2.32 19.76
C HIS A 45 14.34 0.93 19.32
N ASP A 46 13.38 0.84 18.39
CA ASP A 46 12.97 -0.42 17.81
C ASP A 46 13.94 -0.96 16.74
N GLY A 47 14.92 -0.13 16.32
CA GLY A 47 15.91 -0.46 15.31
C GLY A 47 15.36 -0.50 13.88
N LEU A 48 14.07 -0.20 13.68
CA LEU A 48 13.39 -0.33 12.40
C LEU A 48 13.13 1.03 11.75
N PHE A 49 12.51 1.98 12.47
CA PHE A 49 12.25 3.31 11.91
C PHE A 49 13.47 4.22 12.00
N ASN A 50 14.29 4.12 13.05
CA ASN A 50 15.53 4.91 13.24
C ASN A 50 15.42 6.39 12.79
N CYS A 51 14.37 7.11 13.24
CA CYS A 51 14.04 8.45 12.74
C CYS A 51 15.10 9.54 13.02
N GLU A 52 16.12 9.23 13.82
CA GLU A 52 17.28 10.09 14.09
C GLU A 52 18.22 10.22 12.89
N LYS A 53 18.28 9.19 12.05
CA LYS A 53 19.10 9.21 10.83
C LYS A 53 18.52 10.23 9.86
N LYS A 54 19.20 11.35 9.66
CA LYS A 54 18.82 12.28 8.59
C LYS A 54 19.20 11.65 7.26
N THR A 55 18.20 11.31 6.46
CA THR A 55 18.43 10.96 5.05
C THR A 55 17.92 12.13 4.20
N PRO A 56 18.72 12.64 3.24
CA PRO A 56 18.26 13.68 2.34
C PRO A 56 17.01 13.21 1.58
N THR A 57 15.94 14.02 1.57
CA THR A 57 14.69 13.68 0.84
C THR A 57 14.93 13.34 -0.63
N GLU A 58 15.94 13.97 -1.24
CA GLU A 58 16.35 13.72 -2.63
C GLU A 58 16.77 12.27 -2.90
N GLU A 59 17.29 11.57 -1.89
CA GLU A 59 17.72 10.18 -2.04
C GLU A 59 16.53 9.22 -2.19
N TYR A 60 15.47 9.43 -1.40
CA TYR A 60 14.24 8.62 -1.47
C TYR A 60 13.33 9.01 -2.64
N ASN A 61 13.56 10.16 -3.25
CA ASN A 61 12.83 10.53 -4.45
C ASN A 61 13.07 9.52 -5.57
N HIS A 62 14.27 8.94 -5.69
CA HIS A 62 14.60 8.00 -6.76
C HIS A 62 14.53 6.54 -6.35
N GLN A 63 14.92 6.20 -5.12
CA GLN A 63 14.88 4.81 -4.66
C GLN A 63 14.78 4.72 -3.12
N ILE A 64 13.62 4.30 -2.63
CA ILE A 64 13.31 4.15 -1.20
C ILE A 64 14.23 3.11 -0.52
N THR A 65 14.54 2.03 -1.22
CA THR A 65 15.28 0.86 -0.69
C THR A 65 16.80 0.95 -0.81
N LYS A 66 17.33 2.10 -1.25
CA LYS A 66 18.77 2.24 -1.56
C LYS A 66 19.65 1.94 -0.36
N ASP A 67 19.27 2.45 0.81
CA ASP A 67 20.00 2.29 2.07
C ASP A 67 19.89 0.89 2.70
N THR A 68 19.01 0.06 2.15
CA THR A 68 18.66 -1.26 2.66
C THR A 68 19.00 -2.36 1.65
N ASP A 69 19.85 -2.10 0.65
CA ASP A 69 20.24 -3.06 -0.40
C ASP A 69 19.03 -3.71 -1.11
N GLY A 70 18.00 -2.92 -1.39
CA GLY A 70 16.78 -3.42 -2.03
C GLY A 70 15.72 -3.97 -1.08
N HIS A 71 15.99 -4.07 0.22
CA HIS A 71 15.01 -4.49 1.22
C HIS A 71 14.05 -3.36 1.61
N PRO A 72 12.90 -3.65 2.24
CA PRO A 72 12.00 -2.61 2.72
C PRO A 72 12.68 -1.65 3.71
N ASN A 73 12.34 -0.36 3.61
CA ASN A 73 12.92 0.72 4.40
C ASN A 73 11.85 1.52 5.16
N PRO A 74 11.39 1.04 6.34
CA PRO A 74 10.39 1.74 7.14
C PRO A 74 10.83 3.11 7.67
N HIS A 75 12.13 3.42 7.66
CA HIS A 75 12.65 4.71 8.06
C HIS A 75 12.06 5.88 7.27
N THR A 76 11.65 5.66 6.02
CA THR A 76 11.03 6.71 5.20
C THR A 76 9.69 7.22 5.75
N LEU A 77 9.04 6.43 6.62
CA LEU A 77 7.79 6.79 7.31
C LEU A 77 7.99 7.81 8.45
N CYS A 78 9.24 8.15 8.79
CA CYS A 78 9.58 9.14 9.81
C CYS A 78 9.24 10.59 9.42
N SER A 79 8.89 10.84 8.16
CA SER A 79 8.57 12.20 7.66
C SER A 79 7.28 12.80 8.26
N LYS A 80 6.38 11.96 8.79
CA LYS A 80 5.11 12.40 9.39
C LYS A 80 4.83 11.68 10.70
N THR A 81 4.75 12.44 11.80
CA THR A 81 4.50 11.94 13.16
C THR A 81 3.29 11.01 13.26
N LEU A 82 2.20 11.35 12.57
CA LEU A 82 0.98 10.54 12.62
C LEU A 82 1.10 9.24 11.83
N GLN A 83 1.82 9.26 10.70
CA GLN A 83 2.07 8.04 9.92
C GLN A 83 2.95 7.07 10.70
N VAL A 84 4.07 7.53 11.28
CA VAL A 84 4.94 6.62 12.04
C VAL A 84 4.21 6.02 13.24
N ASN A 85 3.33 6.77 13.92
CA ASN A 85 2.54 6.23 15.02
C ASN A 85 1.64 5.10 14.57
N SER A 86 0.93 5.33 13.47
CA SER A 86 0.04 4.35 12.90
C SER A 86 0.81 3.11 12.43
N PHE A 87 1.92 3.27 11.71
CA PHE A 87 2.70 2.13 11.23
C PHE A 87 3.46 1.40 12.33
N LYS A 88 3.88 2.09 13.41
CA LYS A 88 4.40 1.43 14.60
C LYS A 88 3.36 0.48 15.19
N LYS A 89 2.07 0.87 15.23
CA LYS A 89 0.99 -0.02 15.70
C LYS A 89 0.94 -1.30 14.89
N CYS A 90 0.97 -1.19 13.56
CA CYS A 90 0.96 -2.36 12.69
C CYS A 90 2.23 -3.22 12.83
N ILE A 91 3.41 -2.60 12.68
CA ILE A 91 4.66 -3.30 12.42
C ILE A 91 5.31 -3.80 13.73
N ILE A 92 5.33 -2.96 14.75
CA ILE A 92 6.03 -3.23 16.02
C ILE A 92 5.05 -3.78 17.05
N ASP A 93 3.95 -3.07 17.30
CA ASP A 93 3.00 -3.45 18.34
C ASP A 93 2.11 -4.62 17.91
N ARG A 94 2.10 -4.97 16.61
CA ARG A 94 1.26 -6.03 16.02
C ARG A 94 -0.24 -5.81 16.24
N ASP A 95 -0.64 -4.54 16.30
CA ASP A 95 -2.01 -4.09 16.49
C ASP A 95 -2.50 -3.46 15.17
N LEU A 96 -2.91 -4.32 14.24
CA LEU A 96 -3.32 -3.89 12.91
C LEU A 96 -4.69 -3.20 12.93
N ASP A 97 -5.54 -3.51 13.91
CA ASP A 97 -6.85 -2.88 14.07
C ASP A 97 -6.67 -1.42 14.51
N ALA A 98 -5.84 -1.17 15.53
CA ALA A 98 -5.52 0.21 15.94
C ALA A 98 -4.85 1.01 14.81
N HIS A 99 -3.97 0.38 14.03
CA HIS A 99 -3.41 1.00 12.82
C HIS A 99 -4.52 1.40 11.82
N ALA A 100 -5.42 0.47 11.51
CA ALA A 100 -6.48 0.68 10.54
C ALA A 100 -7.43 1.81 10.96
N GLU A 101 -7.82 1.86 12.23
CA GLU A 101 -8.64 2.93 12.81
C GLU A 101 -7.94 4.29 12.74
N MET A 102 -6.64 4.34 13.09
CA MET A 102 -5.85 5.57 13.01
C MET A 102 -5.75 6.09 11.57
N MET A 103 -5.46 5.22 10.60
CA MET A 103 -5.39 5.60 9.19
C MET A 103 -6.75 6.05 8.65
N PHE A 104 -7.84 5.35 8.99
CA PHE A 104 -9.18 5.69 8.53
C PHE A 104 -9.60 7.09 9.01
N LYS A 105 -9.30 7.41 10.26
CA LYS A 105 -9.57 8.74 10.83
C LYS A 105 -8.67 9.81 10.20
N TYR A 106 -7.39 9.50 9.99
CA TYR A 106 -6.44 10.44 9.39
C TYR A 106 -6.78 10.78 7.94
N ASN A 107 -7.21 9.78 7.17
CA ASN A 107 -7.49 9.90 5.75
C ASN A 107 -8.97 10.21 5.45
N GLU A 108 -9.72 10.80 6.38
CA GLU A 108 -11.16 11.07 6.18
C GLU A 108 -11.45 11.85 4.87
N GLN A 109 -10.59 12.82 4.54
CA GLN A 109 -10.71 13.61 3.31
C GLN A 109 -10.18 12.90 2.06
N GLN A 110 -9.48 11.78 2.22
CA GLN A 110 -8.82 11.01 1.17
C GLN A 110 -9.43 9.61 1.01
N ARG A 111 -10.62 9.33 1.58
CA ARG A 111 -11.24 8.00 1.52
C ARG A 111 -11.49 7.51 0.10
N GLU A 112 -11.80 8.41 -0.83
CA GLU A 112 -11.96 8.05 -2.23
C GLU A 112 -10.63 7.59 -2.87
N PHE A 113 -9.53 8.26 -2.54
CA PHE A 113 -8.19 7.87 -2.95
C PHE A 113 -7.83 6.50 -2.37
N ASP A 114 -8.04 6.32 -1.06
CA ASP A 114 -7.78 5.06 -0.37
C ASP A 114 -8.61 3.93 -0.96
N ALA A 115 -9.91 4.14 -1.22
CA ALA A 115 -10.77 3.15 -1.87
C ALA A 115 -10.30 2.81 -3.27
N THR A 116 -9.95 3.80 -4.08
CA THR A 116 -9.39 3.55 -5.42
C THR A 116 -8.14 2.68 -5.33
N TYR A 117 -7.21 3.01 -4.42
CA TYR A 117 -5.99 2.24 -4.18
C TYR A 117 -6.28 0.82 -3.67
N CYS A 118 -7.11 0.67 -2.63
CA CYS A 118 -7.45 -0.61 -2.02
C CYS A 118 -8.03 -1.62 -3.02
N PHE A 119 -8.97 -1.17 -3.86
CA PHE A 119 -9.56 -2.03 -4.89
C PHE A 119 -8.60 -2.27 -6.05
N ALA A 120 -7.89 -1.24 -6.53
CA ALA A 120 -6.99 -1.37 -7.67
C ALA A 120 -5.75 -2.21 -7.35
N ALA A 121 -5.17 -2.10 -6.16
CA ALA A 121 -3.99 -2.87 -5.73
C ALA A 121 -4.31 -4.34 -5.39
N GLY A 122 -5.60 -4.70 -5.33
CA GLY A 122 -6.05 -6.06 -5.04
C GLY A 122 -6.12 -6.40 -3.55
N HIS A 123 -6.08 -5.40 -2.66
CA HIS A 123 -6.03 -5.60 -1.20
C HIS A 123 -7.33 -6.20 -0.65
N CYS A 124 -8.48 -5.86 -1.22
CA CYS A 124 -9.79 -6.36 -0.77
C CYS A 124 -9.93 -7.89 -0.85
N ASN A 125 -9.25 -8.53 -1.81
CA ASN A 125 -9.33 -9.97 -2.03
C ASN A 125 -8.07 -10.71 -1.55
N ASN A 126 -7.16 -10.03 -0.86
CA ASN A 126 -5.90 -10.58 -0.41
C ASN A 126 -6.09 -11.42 0.88
N THR A 127 -5.95 -12.74 0.71
CA THR A 127 -5.99 -13.72 1.80
C THR A 127 -4.60 -14.21 2.23
N ALA A 128 -3.55 -13.81 1.51
CA ALA A 128 -2.17 -14.21 1.80
C ALA A 128 -1.60 -13.48 3.03
N VAL A 129 -2.03 -12.23 3.23
CA VAL A 129 -1.71 -11.43 4.42
C VAL A 129 -2.63 -11.83 5.58
N THR A 130 -2.02 -11.95 6.76
CA THR A 130 -2.68 -12.23 8.03
C THR A 130 -2.28 -11.16 9.06
N ALA A 131 -3.00 -11.10 10.19
CA ALA A 131 -2.63 -10.20 11.30
C ALA A 131 -1.20 -10.44 11.83
N ASN A 132 -0.64 -11.63 11.60
CA ASN A 132 0.70 -11.98 12.07
C ASN A 132 1.75 -11.95 10.95
N THR A 133 1.47 -11.27 9.82
CA THR A 133 2.42 -11.18 8.71
C THR A 133 3.61 -10.30 9.10
N SER A 134 4.84 -10.82 9.01
CA SER A 134 6.07 -10.06 9.26
C SER A 134 6.47 -9.20 8.06
N ILE A 135 7.44 -8.29 8.24
CA ILE A 135 8.03 -7.55 7.11
C ILE A 135 8.70 -8.52 6.13
N GLN A 136 9.41 -9.54 6.60
CA GLN A 136 10.09 -10.50 5.72
C GLN A 136 9.08 -11.33 4.91
N GLU A 137 7.97 -11.73 5.53
CA GLU A 137 6.89 -12.42 4.83
C GLU A 137 6.19 -11.49 3.82
N MET A 138 5.97 -10.23 4.19
CA MET A 138 5.43 -9.21 3.31
C MET A 138 6.35 -8.94 2.11
N GLU A 139 7.66 -8.87 2.33
CA GLU A 139 8.66 -8.72 1.28
C GLU A 139 8.59 -9.88 0.28
N ALA A 140 8.56 -11.12 0.78
CA ALA A 140 8.41 -12.30 -0.07
C ALA A 140 7.10 -12.29 -0.88
N LEU A 141 6.00 -11.79 -0.29
CA LEU A 141 4.75 -11.57 -1.01
C LEU A 141 4.91 -10.49 -2.08
N CYS A 142 5.55 -9.37 -1.76
CA CYS A 142 5.83 -8.29 -2.72
C CYS A 142 6.68 -8.77 -3.91
N ASP A 143 7.72 -9.57 -3.65
CA ASP A 143 8.54 -10.21 -4.69
C ASP A 143 7.69 -11.10 -5.60
N GLN A 144 6.80 -11.89 -5.00
CA GLN A 144 5.96 -12.80 -5.75
C GLN A 144 4.89 -12.11 -6.60
N ILE A 145 4.31 -11.02 -6.08
CA ILE A 145 3.21 -10.31 -6.74
C ILE A 145 3.74 -9.32 -7.77
N TYR A 146 4.74 -8.52 -7.39
CA TYR A 146 5.19 -7.36 -8.16
C TYR A 146 6.56 -7.57 -8.84
N GLY A 147 7.38 -8.49 -8.32
CA GLY A 147 8.76 -8.71 -8.75
C GLY A 147 9.73 -7.77 -8.00
N HIS A 148 10.81 -8.34 -7.45
CA HIS A 148 11.75 -7.62 -6.59
C HIS A 148 12.31 -6.34 -7.23
N GLY A 149 12.84 -6.46 -8.45
CA GLY A 149 13.41 -5.32 -9.18
C GLY A 149 12.41 -4.21 -9.51
N VAL A 150 11.10 -4.50 -9.50
CA VAL A 150 10.05 -3.51 -9.76
C VAL A 150 9.77 -2.70 -8.50
N TRP A 151 9.39 -3.35 -7.39
CA TRP A 151 9.02 -2.61 -6.19
C TRP A 151 10.23 -2.06 -5.43
N ALA A 152 11.37 -2.76 -5.44
CA ALA A 152 12.56 -2.27 -4.75
C ALA A 152 13.18 -1.05 -5.46
N GLY A 153 12.97 -0.92 -6.78
CA GLY A 153 13.50 0.17 -7.58
C GLY A 153 12.70 1.48 -7.51
N VAL A 154 11.64 1.57 -6.72
CA VAL A 154 10.78 2.77 -6.71
C VAL A 154 11.25 3.84 -5.76
N GLY A 155 11.08 5.10 -6.17
CA GLY A 155 11.16 6.28 -5.33
C GLY A 155 9.83 7.04 -5.24
N TYR A 156 9.82 8.14 -4.50
CA TYR A 156 8.64 9.02 -4.40
C TYR A 156 8.30 9.75 -5.70
N ASP A 157 9.27 9.99 -6.59
CA ASP A 157 9.04 10.63 -7.88
C ASP A 157 8.05 9.84 -8.75
N LEU A 158 8.10 8.51 -8.65
CA LEU A 158 7.22 7.60 -9.35
C LEU A 158 5.80 7.63 -8.82
N THR A 159 5.49 8.11 -7.62
CA THR A 159 4.11 8.06 -7.08
C THR A 159 3.37 9.39 -7.15
N ILE A 160 4.09 10.52 -7.12
CA ILE A 160 3.50 11.87 -7.13
C ILE A 160 2.60 12.11 -8.36
N MET A 161 2.92 11.54 -9.52
CA MET A 161 2.18 11.76 -10.77
C MET A 161 1.25 10.61 -11.15
N GLN A 162 1.11 9.60 -10.30
CA GLN A 162 0.40 8.38 -10.68
C GLN A 162 -1.02 8.33 -10.14
N ARG A 163 -1.86 7.60 -10.87
CA ARG A 163 -3.24 7.37 -10.47
C ARG A 163 -3.32 6.15 -9.55
N PRO A 164 -4.03 6.25 -8.41
CA PRO A 164 -4.25 5.10 -7.54
C PRO A 164 -5.06 4.00 -8.23
N SER A 165 -5.75 4.32 -9.33
CA SER A 165 -6.54 3.39 -10.14
C SER A 165 -5.71 2.46 -11.02
N HIS A 166 -4.38 2.61 -11.06
CA HIS A 166 -3.52 1.63 -11.73
C HIS A 166 -3.70 0.26 -11.10
N GLN A 167 -4.20 -0.66 -11.90
CA GLN A 167 -4.70 -1.92 -11.41
C GLN A 167 -3.56 -2.95 -11.24
N GLY A 168 -3.63 -3.75 -10.17
CA GLY A 168 -2.84 -4.94 -9.88
C GLY A 168 -1.34 -4.71 -9.82
N ARG A 169 -0.59 -5.51 -10.60
CA ARG A 169 0.88 -5.54 -10.56
C ARG A 169 1.55 -4.22 -10.95
N LYS A 170 0.81 -3.30 -11.56
CA LYS A 170 1.30 -1.99 -12.01
C LYS A 170 0.96 -0.86 -11.04
N ASN A 171 0.38 -1.16 -9.88
CA ASN A 171 0.00 -0.13 -8.93
C ASN A 171 1.24 0.47 -8.24
N PRO A 172 1.61 1.73 -8.50
CA PRO A 172 2.85 2.31 -8.01
C PRO A 172 2.78 2.62 -6.51
N PHE A 173 1.59 2.83 -5.95
CA PHE A 173 1.40 3.01 -4.51
C PHE A 173 1.60 1.69 -3.76
N ALA A 174 1.23 0.55 -4.35
CA ALA A 174 1.52 -0.76 -3.79
C ALA A 174 3.02 -1.05 -3.81
N HIS A 175 3.72 -0.69 -4.88
CA HIS A 175 5.19 -0.79 -4.95
C HIS A 175 5.85 0.07 -3.90
N GLN A 176 5.42 1.32 -3.75
CA GLN A 176 5.91 2.21 -2.70
C GLN A 176 5.66 1.61 -1.31
N ALA A 177 4.46 1.08 -1.05
CA ALA A 177 4.13 0.45 0.23
C ALA A 177 5.00 -0.78 0.52
N CYS A 178 5.39 -1.56 -0.50
CA CYS A 178 6.37 -2.63 -0.37
C CYS A 178 7.76 -2.08 -0.01
N ALA A 179 8.21 -1.06 -0.74
CA ALA A 179 9.50 -0.40 -0.51
C ALA A 179 9.60 0.23 0.88
N GLU A 180 8.51 0.77 1.41
CA GLU A 180 8.43 1.35 2.76
C GLU A 180 8.19 0.28 3.85
N GLY A 181 7.96 -0.98 3.49
CA GLY A 181 7.76 -2.08 4.44
C GLY A 181 6.39 -2.13 5.11
N ARG A 182 5.40 -1.42 4.58
CA ARG A 182 4.07 -1.27 5.18
C ARG A 182 2.92 -1.88 4.38
N TRP A 183 3.20 -2.52 3.25
CA TRP A 183 2.15 -3.07 2.37
C TRP A 183 1.16 -4.01 3.08
N HIS A 184 1.63 -4.85 4.02
CA HIS A 184 0.75 -5.73 4.79
C HIS A 184 -0.19 -4.96 5.74
N CYS A 185 0.22 -3.80 6.23
CA CYS A 185 -0.62 -2.89 7.01
C CYS A 185 -1.72 -2.30 6.13
N ASP A 186 -1.37 -1.84 4.93
CA ASP A 186 -2.33 -1.33 3.94
C ASP A 186 -3.37 -2.40 3.57
N VAL A 187 -2.95 -3.66 3.38
CA VAL A 187 -3.88 -4.76 3.09
C VAL A 187 -4.90 -4.95 4.21
N HIS A 188 -4.47 -4.95 5.47
CA HIS A 188 -5.38 -5.06 6.61
C HIS A 188 -6.30 -3.86 6.72
N TYR A 189 -5.75 -2.63 6.67
CA TYR A 189 -6.52 -1.39 6.66
C TYR A 189 -7.62 -1.40 5.59
N CYS A 190 -7.27 -1.73 4.35
CA CYS A 190 -8.21 -1.80 3.25
C CYS A 190 -9.33 -2.79 3.53
N ARG A 191 -8.99 -4.02 3.94
CA ARG A 191 -9.96 -5.08 4.21
C ARG A 191 -10.94 -4.72 5.32
N GLU A 192 -10.43 -4.12 6.40
CA GLU A 192 -11.24 -3.86 7.58
C GLU A 192 -12.08 -2.58 7.45
N MET A 193 -11.53 -1.53 6.86
CA MET A 193 -12.15 -0.20 6.86
C MET A 193 -12.80 0.18 5.54
N ILE A 194 -12.27 -0.27 4.40
CA ILE A 194 -12.70 0.24 3.08
C ILE A 194 -13.54 -0.79 2.32
N CYS A 195 -13.06 -2.03 2.24
CA CYS A 195 -13.64 -3.06 1.37
C CYS A 195 -15.03 -3.56 1.84
N LYS A 196 -15.41 -3.27 3.09
CA LYS A 196 -16.71 -3.63 3.67
C LYS A 196 -17.79 -2.58 3.41
N GLU A 197 -17.43 -1.35 3.05
CA GLU A 197 -18.42 -0.30 2.80
C GLU A 197 -19.07 -0.48 1.42
N ASP A 198 -20.40 -0.56 1.40
CA ASP A 198 -21.16 -0.78 0.17
C ASP A 198 -20.95 0.34 -0.87
N LEU A 199 -20.74 1.58 -0.42
CA LEU A 199 -20.43 2.71 -1.29
C LEU A 199 -19.15 2.45 -2.11
N TRP A 200 -18.07 2.04 -1.46
CA TRP A 200 -16.79 1.80 -2.15
C TRP A 200 -16.83 0.54 -3.00
N ARG A 201 -17.54 -0.50 -2.56
CA ARG A 201 -17.78 -1.70 -3.38
C ARG A 201 -18.55 -1.38 -4.64
N TYR A 202 -19.61 -0.57 -4.55
CA TYR A 202 -20.39 -0.13 -5.71
C TYR A 202 -19.53 0.68 -6.69
N ARG A 203 -18.75 1.63 -6.17
CA ARG A 203 -17.99 2.58 -7.01
C ARG A 203 -16.71 2.00 -7.59
N PHE A 204 -15.96 1.22 -6.80
CA PHE A 204 -14.62 0.76 -7.12
C PHE A 204 -14.47 -0.74 -7.18
N GLY A 205 -15.53 -1.52 -6.91
CA GLY A 205 -15.54 -2.97 -7.06
C GLY A 205 -15.03 -3.42 -8.43
N MET A 206 -15.25 -2.62 -9.47
CA MET A 206 -14.70 -2.90 -10.80
C MET A 206 -13.18 -2.80 -10.90
N LEU A 207 -12.51 -2.03 -10.06
CA LEU A 207 -11.04 -2.02 -10.04
C LEU A 207 -10.46 -3.33 -9.49
N SER A 208 -11.29 -4.12 -8.80
CA SER A 208 -10.97 -5.46 -8.35
C SER A 208 -11.22 -6.58 -9.37
N TRP A 209 -11.57 -6.28 -10.64
CA TRP A 209 -11.78 -7.27 -11.73
C TRP A 209 -10.52 -8.07 -12.14
N TRP A 210 -9.50 -8.11 -11.30
CA TRP A 210 -8.51 -9.16 -11.34
C TRP A 210 -9.20 -10.41 -10.87
N THR A 211 -9.47 -11.35 -11.78
CA THR A 211 -10.13 -12.64 -11.47
C THR A 211 -9.58 -13.14 -10.13
N PRO A 212 -10.42 -13.28 -9.08
CA PRO A 212 -9.96 -13.81 -7.80
C PRO A 212 -9.21 -15.10 -8.07
N GLY A 213 -7.90 -15.08 -7.79
CA GLY A 213 -7.02 -16.21 -8.05
C GLY A 213 -6.15 -16.15 -9.30
N SER A 214 -6.30 -15.29 -10.32
CA SER A 214 -5.39 -15.35 -11.51
C SER A 214 -4.01 -14.73 -11.28
N HIS A 215 -3.93 -13.64 -10.52
CA HIS A 215 -2.64 -13.02 -10.14
C HIS A 215 -2.15 -13.45 -8.75
N TRP A 216 -3.06 -13.92 -7.90
CA TRP A 216 -2.76 -14.65 -6.66
C TRP A 216 -2.53 -16.15 -6.92
N GLN A 217 -2.71 -16.64 -8.15
CA GLN A 217 -2.45 -18.04 -8.49
C GLN A 217 -0.98 -18.32 -8.28
N GLY A 218 -0.71 -19.26 -7.38
CA GLY A 218 0.65 -19.58 -6.96
C GLY A 218 1.17 -18.71 -5.83
N VAL A 219 0.50 -17.61 -5.43
CA VAL A 219 0.90 -16.84 -4.25
C VAL A 219 0.76 -17.70 -3.00
N ILE A 220 1.90 -17.95 -2.36
CA ILE A 220 1.96 -18.79 -1.18
C ILE A 220 1.59 -17.91 0.02
N PRO A 221 0.57 -18.27 0.82
CA PRO A 221 0.20 -17.47 1.99
C PRO A 221 1.37 -17.34 2.97
N ALA A 222 1.47 -16.20 3.68
CA ALA A 222 2.51 -15.99 4.69
C ALA A 222 2.54 -17.12 5.74
N ALA A 223 1.38 -17.65 6.11
CA ALA A 223 1.28 -18.78 7.03
C ALA A 223 1.94 -20.07 6.52
N VAL A 224 2.02 -20.28 5.21
CA VAL A 224 2.69 -21.44 4.61
C VAL A 224 4.21 -21.24 4.64
N TYR A 225 4.71 -20.04 4.36
CA TYR A 225 6.14 -19.69 4.51
C TYR A 225 6.67 -20.06 5.90
N ARG A 226 5.91 -19.74 6.97
CA ARG A 226 6.27 -20.11 8.36
C ARG A 226 6.46 -21.61 8.58
N LYS A 227 5.67 -22.44 7.91
CA LYS A 227 5.68 -23.90 8.10
C LYS A 227 6.78 -24.57 7.30
N THR A 228 7.15 -24.01 6.15
CA THR A 228 8.12 -24.62 5.24
C THR A 228 9.56 -24.25 5.58
N GLU A 229 9.79 -23.22 6.40
CA GLU A 229 11.12 -22.69 6.62
C GLU A 229 11.70 -23.01 8.00
N ALA A 230 12.67 -23.92 7.99
CA ALA A 230 13.80 -23.86 8.89
C ALA A 230 14.67 -22.64 8.53
N SER A 231 14.31 -21.46 9.04
CA SER A 231 14.99 -20.15 8.90
C SER A 231 14.77 -19.37 7.57
N PRO A 232 14.21 -18.14 7.63
CA PRO A 232 14.02 -17.18 6.51
C PRO A 232 15.22 -16.99 5.57
N ASP A 233 16.44 -17.12 6.10
CA ASP A 233 17.68 -16.88 5.34
C ASP A 233 17.90 -17.89 4.21
N LYS A 234 17.32 -19.10 4.31
CA LYS A 234 17.56 -20.16 3.33
C LYS A 234 16.74 -20.00 2.06
N VAL A 235 15.50 -19.49 2.15
CA VAL A 235 14.64 -19.29 0.99
C VAL A 235 15.04 -18.05 0.21
N TYR A 236 15.39 -16.96 0.88
CA TYR A 236 15.93 -15.78 0.21
C TYR A 236 17.17 -16.14 -0.64
N LYS A 237 18.08 -16.95 -0.11
CA LYS A 237 19.24 -17.48 -0.85
C LYS A 237 18.85 -18.38 -2.03
N LYS A 238 17.72 -19.08 -1.97
CA LYS A 238 17.25 -19.97 -3.04
C LYS A 238 16.63 -19.18 -4.20
N VAL A 239 15.78 -18.19 -3.91
CA VAL A 239 15.14 -17.32 -4.92
C VAL A 239 16.18 -16.47 -5.65
N ARG A 240 17.10 -15.84 -4.91
CA ARG A 240 18.18 -15.02 -5.50
C ARG A 240 19.13 -15.86 -6.37
N LYS A 241 19.27 -17.16 -6.09
CA LYS A 241 20.06 -18.11 -6.90
C LYS A 241 19.34 -18.53 -8.19
N SER A 242 18.01 -18.59 -8.21
CA SER A 242 17.25 -18.82 -9.45
C SER A 242 17.25 -17.61 -10.38
N GLU A 243 17.18 -16.39 -9.82
CA GLU A 243 17.17 -15.15 -10.62
C GLU A 243 18.54 -14.88 -11.27
N ARG A 244 19.66 -15.09 -10.55
CA ARG A 244 21.01 -14.97 -11.14
C ARG A 244 21.27 -15.94 -12.30
N LYS A 245 20.61 -17.11 -12.30
CA LYS A 245 20.70 -18.06 -13.40
C LYS A 245 19.92 -17.62 -14.65
N HIS A 246 18.91 -16.76 -14.50
CA HIS A 246 18.18 -16.21 -15.64
C HIS A 246 18.87 -14.97 -16.25
N GLN A 247 19.60 -14.20 -15.45
CA GLN A 247 20.34 -13.02 -15.95
C GLN A 247 21.65 -13.35 -16.68
N THR A 248 22.17 -14.58 -16.58
CA THR A 248 23.42 -15.00 -17.24
C THR A 248 23.21 -15.59 -18.64
N HIS A 249 21.97 -15.60 -19.14
CA HIS A 249 21.60 -16.12 -20.47
C HIS A 249 20.93 -15.07 -21.37
N LEU A 250 21.02 -13.79 -21.01
CA LEU A 250 20.66 -12.63 -21.84
C LEU A 250 21.92 -11.83 -22.14
#